data_AF-H0TQU2-F1
#
_entry.id   AF-H0TQU2-F1
#
_cell.length_a   1.000
_cell.length_b   1.000
_cell.length_c   1.000
_cell.angle_alpha   90.00
_cell.angle_beta   90.00
_cell.angle_gamma   90.00
#
_symmetry.space_group_name_H-M   'P 1'
#
loop_
_entity.id
_entity.type
_entity.pdbx_description
1 polymer ?
#
loop_
_entity_poly.entity_id
_entity_poly.type
_entity_poly.pdbx_seq_one_letter_code
_entity_poly.pdbx_strand_id
1 'polypeptide(L)'
;MVDRAPPRALLIVLLPVLIGMGTGAAEAQQNSQPQQPQQIPQQPQFQTQQSAQWATMPRMLLERQFAGPLQDTIVQRWRDPADGTVCYIYLPITAPHSPPTASGFVQYGGNMIGSISCMPSPPASHAAASPRHPATAAQGQ
;
A
#
# COMPACT_ATOMS: atom_id res chain seq x y z
N MET A 1 -25.48 -1.50 -36.44
CA MET A 1 -26.74 -0.73 -36.59
C MET A 1 -27.44 -0.84 -35.25
N VAL A 2 -27.44 0.12 -34.34
CA VAL A 2 -27.73 1.57 -34.39
C VAL A 2 -26.97 2.18 -33.19
N ASP A 3 -25.90 2.96 -33.33
CA ASP A 3 -25.80 4.40 -33.66
C ASP A 3 -26.76 5.33 -32.90
N ARG A 4 -26.29 5.96 -31.81
CA ARG A 4 -26.64 7.34 -31.42
C ARG A 4 -25.85 7.86 -30.21
N ALA A 5 -25.02 8.87 -30.47
CA ALA A 5 -24.64 9.97 -29.57
C ALA A 5 -25.14 11.29 -30.22
N PRO A 6 -24.98 12.52 -29.67
CA PRO A 6 -24.99 13.06 -28.29
C PRO A 6 -26.06 14.21 -28.17
N PRO A 7 -25.99 15.19 -27.22
CA PRO A 7 -25.14 16.37 -27.45
C PRO A 7 -24.44 16.97 -26.22
N ARG A 8 -23.40 17.74 -26.54
CA ARG A 8 -22.60 18.64 -25.69
C ARG A 8 -23.45 19.84 -25.23
N ALA A 9 -23.32 20.22 -23.95
CA ALA A 9 -23.76 21.53 -23.46
C ALA A 9 -22.53 22.32 -22.96
N LEU A 10 -22.18 23.32 -23.76
CA LEU A 10 -21.22 24.39 -23.47
C LEU A 10 -21.94 25.41 -22.58
N LEU A 11 -21.45 25.69 -21.38
CA LEU A 11 -21.89 26.87 -20.62
C LEU A 11 -20.68 27.73 -20.26
N ILE A 12 -20.53 28.80 -21.01
CA ILE A 12 -19.63 29.92 -20.75
C ILE A 12 -20.33 30.80 -19.71
N VAL A 13 -19.72 31.01 -18.54
CA VAL A 13 -20.13 32.07 -17.61
C VAL A 13 -19.00 33.09 -17.54
N LEU A 14 -19.24 34.21 -18.19
CA LEU A 14 -18.52 35.47 -18.04
C LEU A 14 -18.83 36.06 -16.67
N LEU A 15 -17.79 36.38 -15.88
CA LEU A 15 -17.91 37.27 -14.72
C LEU A 15 -17.02 38.50 -14.93
N PRO A 16 -17.54 39.70 -14.65
CA PRO A 16 -16.87 40.96 -14.94
C PRO A 16 -15.78 41.34 -13.94
N VAL A 17 -14.81 42.03 -14.52
CA VAL A 17 -13.67 42.74 -13.92
C VAL A 17 -14.13 43.79 -12.91
N LEU A 18 -13.48 43.81 -11.74
CA LEU A 18 -13.50 44.95 -10.81
C LEU A 18 -12.08 45.48 -10.62
N ILE A 19 -11.98 46.78 -10.91
CA ILE A 19 -10.80 47.61 -11.05
C ILE A 19 -10.31 48.02 -9.65
N GLY A 20 -9.05 47.69 -9.34
CA GLY A 20 -8.32 48.27 -8.21
C GLY A 20 -7.09 49.01 -8.72
N MET A 21 -7.14 50.34 -8.68
CA MET A 21 -6.03 51.23 -9.02
C MET A 21 -4.97 51.19 -7.92
N GLY A 22 -3.76 50.74 -8.26
CA GLY A 22 -2.56 50.89 -7.45
C GLY A 22 -1.43 51.39 -8.34
N THR A 23 -1.12 52.68 -8.24
CA THR A 23 0.06 53.33 -8.80
C THR A 23 1.31 52.82 -8.07
N GLY A 24 2.16 52.07 -8.75
CA GLY A 24 3.47 51.65 -8.29
C GLY A 24 4.44 51.61 -9.48
N ALA A 25 5.59 52.26 -9.31
CA ALA A 25 6.53 52.59 -10.37
C ALA A 25 7.19 51.39 -11.06
N ALA A 26 7.70 51.68 -12.25
CA ALA A 26 8.47 50.81 -13.13
C ALA A 26 9.70 50.21 -12.46
N GLU A 27 9.98 48.93 -12.77
CA GLU A 27 11.32 48.36 -12.95
C GLU A 27 11.17 47.02 -13.71
N ALA A 28 11.24 47.12 -15.04
CA ALA A 28 11.35 45.96 -15.92
C ALA A 28 12.81 45.48 -15.91
N GLN A 29 13.13 44.52 -15.05
CA GLN A 29 14.37 43.74 -15.15
C GLN A 29 14.06 42.40 -15.81
N GLN A 30 14.15 42.40 -17.14
CA GLN A 30 14.07 41.23 -17.98
C GLN A 30 15.35 40.40 -17.82
N ASN A 31 15.34 39.47 -16.86
CA ASN A 31 16.42 38.53 -16.62
C ASN A 31 16.35 37.38 -17.64
N SER A 32 16.99 37.58 -18.80
CA SER A 32 17.22 36.53 -19.79
C SER A 32 18.38 35.63 -19.31
N GLN A 33 18.09 34.62 -18.48
CA GLN A 33 19.05 33.56 -18.19
C GLN A 33 19.01 32.48 -19.27
N PRO A 34 20.16 32.04 -19.81
CA PRO A 34 20.22 30.96 -20.78
C PRO A 34 19.83 29.63 -20.13
N GLN A 35 18.89 28.91 -20.76
CA GLN A 35 18.56 27.53 -20.42
C GLN A 35 19.80 26.65 -20.63
N GLN A 36 20.44 26.25 -19.53
CA GLN A 36 21.41 25.16 -19.54
C GLN A 36 20.66 23.84 -19.78
N PRO A 37 21.19 22.91 -20.60
CA PRO A 37 20.62 21.59 -20.74
C PRO A 37 20.64 20.91 -19.38
N GLN A 38 19.46 20.61 -18.84
CA GLN A 38 19.35 19.83 -17.62
C GLN A 38 19.83 18.40 -17.94
N GLN A 39 21.07 18.11 -17.54
CA GLN A 39 21.57 16.75 -17.43
C GLN A 39 20.67 16.05 -16.41
N ILE A 40 19.84 15.13 -16.90
CA ILE A 40 19.05 14.22 -16.06
C ILE A 40 20.09 13.45 -15.21
N PRO A 41 20.11 13.59 -13.88
CA PRO A 41 21.00 12.80 -13.05
C PRO A 41 20.65 11.33 -13.29
N GLN A 42 21.61 10.56 -13.80
CA GLN A 42 21.51 9.11 -13.90
C GLN A 42 21.22 8.58 -12.49
N GLN A 43 19.98 8.13 -12.27
CA GLN A 43 19.58 7.58 -10.99
C GLN A 43 20.42 6.33 -10.71
N PRO A 44 21.12 6.26 -9.57
CA PRO A 44 22.05 5.18 -9.26
C PRO A 44 21.34 3.83 -9.09
N GLN A 45 22.08 2.75 -9.39
CA GLN A 45 21.69 1.34 -9.50
C GLN A 45 21.20 0.66 -8.19
N PHE A 46 20.52 1.39 -7.30
CA PHE A 46 20.07 0.90 -5.99
C PHE A 46 18.92 -0.13 -6.07
N GLN A 47 18.20 -0.22 -7.19
CA GLN A 47 17.00 -1.06 -7.28
C GLN A 47 17.27 -2.57 -7.33
N THR A 48 18.40 -3.01 -7.89
CA THR A 48 18.68 -4.46 -8.07
C THR A 48 19.17 -5.15 -6.80
N GLN A 49 19.98 -4.49 -5.97
CA GLN A 49 20.49 -5.08 -4.72
C GLN A 49 19.42 -5.17 -3.62
N GLN A 50 18.55 -4.17 -3.51
CA GLN A 50 17.46 -4.16 -2.51
C GLN A 50 16.45 -5.29 -2.77
N SER A 51 16.14 -5.55 -4.05
CA SER A 51 15.23 -6.61 -4.46
C SER A 51 15.68 -8.01 -4.01
N ALA A 52 16.98 -8.30 -4.10
CA ALA A 52 17.53 -9.60 -3.70
C ALA A 52 17.46 -9.82 -2.18
N GLN A 53 17.68 -8.76 -1.40
CA GLN A 53 17.60 -8.82 0.06
C GLN A 53 16.17 -9.09 0.54
N TRP A 54 15.16 -8.57 -0.16
CA TRP A 54 13.76 -8.80 0.18
C TRP A 54 13.32 -10.25 -0.03
N ALA A 55 13.90 -10.94 -1.01
CA ALA A 55 13.59 -12.35 -1.26
C ALA A 55 14.06 -13.27 -0.12
N THR A 56 15.09 -12.87 0.62
CA THR A 56 15.64 -13.63 1.75
C THR A 56 14.98 -13.34 3.10
N MET A 57 14.08 -12.35 3.18
CA MET A 57 13.45 -11.99 4.45
C MET A 57 12.48 -13.09 4.91
N PRO A 58 12.55 -13.50 6.19
CA PRO A 58 11.59 -14.41 6.79
C PRO A 58 10.16 -13.91 6.57
N ARG A 59 9.25 -14.84 6.30
CA ARG A 59 7.83 -14.54 6.13
C ARG A 59 7.08 -14.94 7.39
N MET A 60 6.17 -14.07 7.82
CA MET A 60 5.13 -14.49 8.76
C MET A 60 4.21 -15.53 8.10
N LEU A 61 3.52 -16.32 8.89
CA LEU A 61 2.55 -17.32 8.44
C LEU A 61 1.12 -16.78 8.61
N LEU A 62 0.32 -16.84 7.54
CA LEU A 62 -1.10 -16.52 7.62
C LEU A 62 -1.82 -17.66 8.36
N GLU A 63 -2.34 -17.39 9.56
CA GLU A 63 -3.09 -18.38 10.33
C GLU A 63 -4.59 -18.30 10.07
N ARG A 64 -5.13 -17.09 9.94
CA ARG A 64 -6.56 -16.85 9.73
C ARG A 64 -6.83 -15.60 8.91
N GLN A 65 -8.00 -15.58 8.27
CA GLN A 65 -8.55 -14.43 7.57
C GLN A 65 -10.01 -14.23 8.01
N PHE A 66 -10.41 -12.97 8.15
CA PHE A 66 -11.72 -12.53 8.58
C PHE A 66 -12.24 -11.45 7.63
N ALA A 67 -13.57 -11.31 7.56
CA ALA A 67 -14.17 -10.13 6.96
C ALA A 67 -13.85 -8.89 7.81
N GLY A 68 -13.54 -7.77 7.16
CA GLY A 68 -13.39 -6.49 7.82
C GLY A 68 -14.75 -5.85 8.16
N PRO A 69 -14.74 -4.76 8.96
CA PRO A 69 -15.93 -3.97 9.24
C PRO A 69 -16.60 -3.33 8.01
N LEU A 70 -15.88 -3.16 6.90
CA LEU A 70 -16.42 -2.65 5.65
C LEU A 70 -16.52 -3.79 4.62
N GLN A 71 -17.42 -3.66 3.65
CA GLN A 71 -17.71 -4.69 2.63
C GLN A 71 -16.47 -5.11 1.83
N ASP A 72 -15.56 -4.17 1.60
CA ASP A 72 -14.40 -4.30 0.73
C ASP A 72 -13.09 -4.42 1.52
N THR A 73 -13.15 -4.81 2.80
CA THR A 73 -11.95 -4.99 3.62
C THR A 73 -11.86 -6.37 4.25
N ILE A 74 -10.63 -6.80 4.52
CA ILE A 74 -10.32 -8.05 5.22
C ILE A 74 -9.42 -7.77 6.42
N VAL A 75 -9.48 -8.65 7.40
CA VAL A 75 -8.50 -8.71 8.49
C VAL A 75 -7.77 -10.03 8.40
N GLN A 76 -6.45 -10.00 8.36
CA GLN A 76 -5.61 -11.19 8.36
C GLN A 76 -4.83 -11.28 9.66
N ARG A 77 -4.74 -12.50 10.22
CA ARG A 77 -3.92 -12.79 11.38
C ARG A 77 -2.67 -13.55 10.95
N TRP A 78 -1.53 -12.91 11.09
CA TRP A 78 -0.22 -13.43 10.76
C TRP A 78 0.54 -13.77 12.05
N ARG A 79 1.27 -14.89 12.07
CA ARG A 79 2.18 -15.26 13.16
C ARG A 79 3.61 -15.30 12.66
N ASP A 80 4.52 -14.66 13.36
CA ASP A 80 5.95 -14.81 13.13
C ASP A 80 6.41 -16.19 13.66
N PRO A 81 6.98 -17.07 12.83
CA PRO A 81 7.49 -18.36 13.29
C PRO A 81 8.73 -18.25 14.20
N ALA A 82 9.44 -17.13 14.21
CA ALA A 82 10.67 -16.96 14.99
C ALA A 82 10.41 -16.74 16.49
N ASP A 83 9.41 -15.92 16.83
CA ASP A 83 9.12 -15.51 18.22
C ASP A 83 7.65 -15.65 18.62
N GLY A 84 6.79 -16.02 17.67
CA GLY A 84 5.36 -16.17 17.88
C GLY A 84 4.57 -14.87 17.81
N THR A 85 5.19 -13.70 17.58
CA THR A 85 4.51 -12.40 17.45
C THR A 85 3.31 -12.50 16.51
N VAL A 86 2.18 -11.95 16.94
CA VAL A 86 0.93 -11.99 16.18
C VAL A 86 0.62 -10.60 15.65
N CYS A 87 0.51 -10.49 14.34
CA CYS A 87 0.09 -9.26 13.68
C CYS A 87 -1.29 -9.42 13.08
N TYR A 88 -2.15 -8.43 13.29
CA TYR A 88 -3.40 -8.25 12.56
C TYR A 88 -3.20 -7.18 11.50
N ILE A 89 -3.52 -7.53 10.25
CA ILE A 89 -3.43 -6.63 9.11
C ILE A 89 -4.85 -6.37 8.61
N TYR A 90 -5.29 -5.12 8.67
CA TYR A 90 -6.51 -4.65 8.04
C TYR A 90 -6.17 -4.18 6.63
N LEU A 91 -6.78 -4.75 5.60
CA LEU A 91 -6.46 -4.46 4.20
C LEU A 91 -7.73 -4.18 3.39
N PRO A 92 -7.75 -3.14 2.54
CA PRO A 92 -8.73 -3.06 1.47
C PRO A 92 -8.47 -4.14 0.42
N ILE A 93 -9.54 -4.74 -0.11
CA ILE A 93 -9.49 -5.76 -1.18
C ILE A 93 -8.91 -5.14 -2.46
N THR A 94 -9.23 -3.88 -2.72
CA THR A 94 -8.69 -3.12 -3.86
C THR A 94 -7.91 -1.92 -3.36
N ALA A 95 -6.67 -1.78 -3.84
CA ALA A 95 -5.85 -0.62 -3.57
C ALA A 95 -5.25 -0.08 -4.88
N PRO A 96 -5.32 1.24 -5.14
CA PRO A 96 -4.63 1.84 -6.28
C PRO A 96 -3.12 1.59 -6.20
N HIS A 97 -2.52 1.17 -7.31
CA HIS A 97 -1.09 0.94 -7.43
C HIS A 97 -0.57 1.30 -8.82
N SER A 98 0.74 1.48 -8.95
CA SER A 98 1.40 1.65 -10.24
C SER A 98 1.21 0.42 -11.11
N PRO A 99 1.33 0.53 -12.45
CA PRO A 99 1.57 -0.64 -13.28
C PRO A 99 2.77 -1.46 -12.75
N PRO A 100 2.76 -2.79 -12.87
CA PRO A 100 3.91 -3.61 -12.50
C PRO A 100 5.16 -3.22 -13.29
N THR A 101 6.32 -3.19 -12.62
CA THR A 101 7.62 -3.02 -13.27
C THR A 101 7.96 -4.24 -14.12
N ALA A 102 9.01 -4.16 -14.96
CA ALA A 102 9.53 -5.32 -15.70
C ALA A 102 9.93 -6.50 -14.79
N SER A 103 10.23 -6.21 -13.52
CA SER A 103 10.55 -7.18 -12.46
C SER A 103 9.33 -7.64 -11.64
N GLY A 104 8.12 -7.20 -12.00
CA GLY A 104 6.86 -7.61 -11.36
C GLY A 104 6.53 -6.89 -10.04
N PHE A 105 7.29 -5.87 -9.66
CA PHE A 105 6.99 -5.08 -8.47
C PHE A 105 5.93 -4.02 -8.77
N VAL A 106 5.10 -3.71 -7.77
CA VAL A 106 4.13 -2.61 -7.84
C VAL A 106 4.45 -1.59 -6.75
N GLN A 107 4.28 -0.31 -7.08
CA GLN A 107 4.35 0.77 -6.11
C GLN A 107 2.92 1.17 -5.75
N TYR A 108 2.55 0.86 -4.53
CA TYR A 108 1.39 1.44 -3.91
C TYR A 108 1.70 2.93 -3.62
N GLY A 109 0.73 3.83 -3.85
CA GLY A 109 0.92 5.28 -3.66
C GLY A 109 1.22 5.66 -2.20
N GLY A 110 0.81 6.85 -1.77
CA GLY A 110 0.96 7.25 -0.36
C GLY A 110 0.43 6.17 0.61
N ASN A 111 1.16 5.97 1.73
CA ASN A 111 1.05 4.89 2.74
C ASN A 111 -0.36 4.66 3.36
N MET A 112 -1.37 4.33 2.56
CA MET A 112 -2.76 4.22 3.01
C MET A 112 -3.36 2.83 2.75
N ILE A 113 -2.53 1.83 2.40
CA ILE A 113 -3.02 0.45 2.21
C ILE A 113 -3.10 -0.22 3.57
N GLY A 114 -4.22 0.04 4.22
CA GLY A 114 -4.57 -0.66 5.44
C GLY A 114 -3.80 -0.21 6.66
N SER A 115 -3.81 -1.05 7.68
CA SER A 115 -3.08 -0.86 8.93
C SER A 115 -2.60 -2.19 9.48
N ILE A 116 -1.49 -2.16 10.21
CA ILE A 116 -0.92 -3.33 10.88
C ILE A 116 -0.79 -3.05 12.37
N SER A 117 -1.24 -3.99 13.19
CA SER A 117 -1.05 -3.96 14.64
C SER A 117 -0.46 -5.29 15.09
N CYS A 118 0.71 -5.24 15.71
CA CYS A 118 1.43 -6.41 16.18
C CYS A 118 1.45 -6.45 17.69
N MET A 119 1.20 -7.64 18.24
CA MET A 119 1.27 -7.92 19.66
C MET A 119 2.30 -9.04 19.85
N PRO A 120 3.28 -8.86 20.75
CA PRO A 120 4.20 -9.93 21.09
C PRO A 120 3.40 -11.10 21.65
N SER A 121 3.76 -12.32 21.26
CA SER A 121 3.20 -13.48 21.95
C SER A 121 3.79 -13.51 23.36
N PRO A 122 2.99 -13.77 24.41
CA PRO A 122 3.57 -14.17 25.66
C PRO A 122 4.53 -15.34 25.39
N PRO A 123 5.71 -15.36 26.03
CA PRO A 123 6.63 -16.48 25.89
C PRO A 123 5.83 -17.74 26.15
N ALA A 124 5.99 -18.74 25.29
CA ALA A 124 5.31 -20.01 25.46
C ALA A 124 5.67 -20.55 26.85
N SER A 125 4.79 -20.34 27.84
CA SER A 125 4.83 -21.12 29.06
C SER A 125 4.67 -22.54 28.57
N HIS A 126 5.73 -23.34 28.65
CA HIS A 126 5.78 -24.71 28.18
C HIS A 126 4.44 -25.37 28.45
N ALA A 127 3.61 -25.53 27.41
CA ALA A 127 2.27 -26.04 27.59
C ALA A 127 2.44 -27.42 28.22
N ALA A 128 1.97 -27.56 29.46
CA ALA A 128 1.94 -28.83 30.16
C ALA A 128 1.36 -29.87 29.20
N ALA A 129 2.11 -30.94 28.97
CA ALA A 129 1.74 -32.02 28.08
C ALA A 129 0.27 -32.38 28.28
N SER A 130 -0.54 -32.28 27.24
CA SER A 130 -1.92 -32.78 27.29
C SER A 130 -1.89 -34.22 27.80
N PRO A 131 -2.72 -34.59 28.78
CA PRO A 131 -2.78 -35.96 29.25
C PRO A 131 -3.18 -36.84 28.07
N ARG A 132 -2.28 -37.75 27.66
CA ARG A 132 -2.64 -38.80 26.71
C ARG A 132 -3.75 -39.61 27.38
N HIS A 133 -4.96 -39.59 26.80
CA HIS A 133 -5.97 -40.56 27.16
C HIS A 133 -5.40 -41.97 26.89
N PRO A 134 -5.45 -42.89 27.86
CA PRO A 134 -5.04 -44.27 27.62
C PRO A 134 -6.02 -44.89 26.61
N ALA A 135 -5.45 -45.52 25.57
CA ALA A 135 -6.18 -46.31 24.61
C ALA A 135 -6.82 -47.50 25.34
N THR A 136 -8.15 -47.54 25.37
CA THR A 136 -8.90 -48.72 25.82
C THR A 136 -8.68 -49.84 24.80
N ALA A 137 -7.88 -50.84 25.16
CA ALA A 137 -7.80 -52.09 24.45
C ALA A 137 -9.13 -52.84 24.60
N ALA A 138 -9.92 -52.90 23.52
CA ALA A 138 -11.04 -53.81 23.42
C ALA A 138 -10.49 -55.21 23.12
N GLN A 139 -10.42 -56.06 24.15
CA GLN A 139 -10.25 -57.50 24.00
C GLN A 139 -11.58 -58.10 23.58
N GLY A 140 -11.58 -58.85 22.48
CA GLY A 140 -12.71 -59.66 22.06
C GLY A 140 -12.89 -60.88 22.95
N GLN A 141 -14.16 -61.22 23.19
CA GLN A 141 -14.68 -62.57 23.30
C GLN A 141 -16.08 -62.58 22.68
#